data_AF-A0A7X9E5J5-F1
#
_entry.id   AF-A0A7X9E5J5-F1
#
_cell.length_a   1.000
_cell.length_b   1.000
_cell.length_c   1.000
_cell.angle_alpha   90.00
_cell.angle_beta   90.00
_cell.angle_gamma   90.00
#
_symmetry.space_group_name_H-M   'P 1'
#
loop_
_entity.id
_entity.type
_entity.pdbx_description
1 polymer ?
#
loop_
_entity_poly.entity_id
_entity_poly.type
_entity_poly.pdbx_seq_one_letter_code
_entity_poly.pdbx_strand_id
1 'polypeptide(L)' 'IDKWESEKKFTEFINYAKVNQYRNFSGVRIEDDIVVTSNGCRVLGKPIPKTIEEVEAVASEKI' A
#
# COMPACT_ATOMS: atom_id res chain seq x y z
N ILE A 1 -12.60 9.83 -5.88
CA ILE A 1 -12.70 9.29 -7.25
C ILE A 1 -13.85 9.90 -8.05
N ASP A 2 -14.92 10.33 -7.37
CA ASP A 2 -16.16 10.82 -7.99
C ASP A 2 -15.97 11.96 -8.99
N LYS A 3 -15.08 12.92 -8.68
CA LYS A 3 -14.78 14.02 -9.59
C LYS A 3 -14.31 13.50 -10.96
N TRP A 4 -13.36 12.58 -10.98
CA TRP A 4 -12.80 12.08 -12.24
C TRP A 4 -13.81 11.22 -13.00
N GLU A 5 -14.65 10.44 -12.31
CA GLU A 5 -15.75 9.68 -12.91
C GLU A 5 -16.78 10.61 -13.56
N SER A 6 -17.20 11.66 -12.85
CA SER A 6 -18.16 12.66 -13.35
C SER A 6 -17.64 13.45 -14.55
N GLU A 7 -16.33 13.70 -14.59
CA GLU A 7 -15.65 14.40 -15.68
C GLU A 7 -15.24 13.44 -16.83
N LYS A 8 -15.57 12.14 -16.72
CA LYS A 8 -15.17 11.07 -17.66
C LYS A 8 -13.67 11.07 -17.99
N LYS A 9 -12.83 11.32 -16.98
CA LYS A 9 -11.37 11.36 -17.16
C LYS A 9 -10.76 9.97 -17.17
N PHE A 10 -9.73 9.78 -18.00
CA PHE A 10 -8.87 8.58 -18.04
C PHE A 10 -9.63 7.27 -18.21
N THR A 11 -10.74 7.27 -18.95
CA THR A 11 -11.60 6.08 -19.14
C THR A 11 -10.89 4.93 -19.84
N GLU A 12 -9.82 5.20 -20.55
CA GLU A 12 -8.91 4.24 -21.17
C GLU A 12 -7.99 3.53 -20.15
N PHE A 13 -7.84 4.10 -18.94
CA PHE A 13 -6.99 3.55 -17.87
C PHE A 13 -7.78 3.13 -16.62
N ILE A 14 -8.89 3.80 -16.32
CA ILE A 14 -9.68 3.59 -15.10
C ILE A 14 -11.00 2.90 -15.43
N ASN A 15 -11.12 1.64 -15.01
CA ASN A 15 -12.41 0.96 -14.97
C ASN A 15 -13.19 1.43 -13.73
N TYR A 16 -14.04 2.44 -13.90
CA TYR A 16 -14.84 3.03 -12.82
C TYR A 16 -15.76 2.02 -12.12
N ALA A 17 -16.36 1.09 -12.86
CA ALA A 17 -17.19 0.04 -12.26
C ALA A 17 -16.39 -0.87 -11.31
N LYS A 18 -15.13 -1.17 -11.65
CA LYS A 18 -14.27 -2.04 -10.83
C LYS A 18 -13.72 -1.31 -9.61
N VAL A 19 -13.14 -0.13 -9.79
CA VAL A 19 -12.53 0.66 -8.69
C VAL A 19 -13.59 1.10 -7.66
N ASN A 20 -14.83 1.31 -8.07
CA ASN A 20 -15.93 1.62 -7.16
C ASN A 20 -16.20 0.52 -6.13
N GLN A 21 -15.81 -0.74 -6.39
CA GLN A 21 -15.90 -1.84 -5.42
C GLN A 21 -14.96 -1.66 -4.22
N TYR A 22 -13.91 -0.82 -4.34
CA TYR A 22 -12.90 -0.58 -3.31
C TYR A 22 -13.10 0.76 -2.58
N ARG A 23 -14.25 1.44 -2.74
CA ARG A 23 -14.50 2.77 -2.15
C ARG A 23 -14.29 2.84 -0.65
N ASN A 24 -14.62 1.76 0.06
CA ASN A 24 -14.53 1.69 1.52
C ASN A 24 -13.22 1.05 2.00
N PHE A 25 -12.35 0.62 1.08
CA PHE A 25 -11.06 0.03 1.43
C PHE A 25 -10.07 1.08 1.97
N SER A 26 -10.26 2.36 1.63
CA SER A 26 -9.32 3.46 1.88
C SER A 26 -7.97 3.23 1.18
N GLY A 27 -6.92 2.84 1.91
CA GLY A 27 -5.61 2.51 1.36
C GLY A 27 -4.66 1.95 2.40
N VAL A 28 -3.53 1.44 1.94
CA VAL A 28 -2.45 0.88 2.78
C VAL A 28 -1.17 1.64 2.47
N ARG A 29 -0.35 1.89 3.49
CA ARG A 29 1.00 2.46 3.35
C ARG A 29 1.98 1.62 4.17
N ILE A 30 3.09 1.24 3.55
CA ILE A 30 4.27 0.64 4.19
C ILE A 30 5.38 1.69 4.09
N GLU A 31 6.00 2.02 5.22
CA GLU A 31 6.92 3.14 5.35
C GLU A 31 8.15 2.68 6.16
N ASP A 32 9.34 2.87 5.60
CA ASP A 32 10.62 2.57 6.25
C ASP A 32 11.50 3.81 6.28
N ASP A 33 12.27 3.95 7.37
CA ASP A 33 13.39 4.87 7.41
C ASP A 33 14.63 4.19 6.84
N ILE A 34 15.35 4.87 5.94
CA ILE A 34 16.57 4.36 5.33
C ILE A 34 17.73 5.33 5.49
N VAL A 35 18.95 4.78 5.50
CA VAL A 35 20.18 5.56 5.34
C VAL A 35 20.83 5.22 4.02
N VAL A 36 21.14 6.25 3.23
CA VAL A 36 21.89 6.14 1.97
C VAL A 36 23.37 5.92 2.28
N THR A 37 24.02 5.03 1.55
CA THR A 37 25.45 4.70 1.68
C THR A 37 26.15 4.91 0.34
N SER A 38 27.48 4.81 0.29
CA SER A 38 28.23 5.01 -0.96
C SER A 38 27.83 4.03 -2.07
N ASN A 39 27.29 2.86 -1.70
CA ASN A 39 27.01 1.76 -2.62
C ASN A 39 25.53 1.32 -2.58
N GLY A 40 24.63 2.07 -1.94
CA GLY A 40 23.21 1.70 -1.83
C GLY A 40 22.47 2.36 -0.67
N CYS A 41 21.63 1.59 0.03
CA CYS A 41 20.95 2.02 1.24
C CYS A 41 20.76 0.84 2.21
N ARG A 42 20.47 1.14 3.48
CA ARG A 42 19.95 0.14 4.44
C ARG A 42 18.77 0.70 5.21
N VAL A 43 17.84 -0.18 5.58
CA VAL A 43 16.77 0.14 6.52
C VAL A 43 17.36 0.40 7.90
N LEU A 44 16.83 1.42 8.58
CA LEU A 44 17.15 1.76 9.95
C LEU A 44 16.22 1.00 10.91
N GLY A 45 16.74 0.58 12.05
CA GLY A 45 15.94 -0.10 13.09
C GLY A 45 15.63 -1.57 12.80
N LYS A 46 14.63 -2.10 13.53
CA LYS A 46 14.13 -3.47 13.36
C LYS A 46 13.22 -3.51 12.14
N PRO A 47 13.41 -4.46 11.20
CA PRO A 47 12.49 -4.65 10.09
C PRO A 47 11.05 -4.89 10.57
N ILE A 48 10.08 -4.24 9.92
CA ILE A 48 8.66 -4.53 10.09
C ILE A 48 8.24 -5.70 9.17
N PRO A 49 7.23 -6.51 9.55
CA PRO A 49 6.66 -7.50 8.66
C PRO A 49 6.00 -6.82 7.45
N LYS A 50 6.28 -7.30 6.24
CA LYS A 50 5.78 -6.70 4.99
C LYS A 50 5.14 -7.71 4.07
N THR A 51 5.60 -8.96 4.08
CA THR A 51 4.90 -10.00 3.32
C THR A 51 3.60 -10.37 4.01
N ILE A 52 2.67 -10.95 3.25
CA ILE A 52 1.39 -11.41 3.79
C ILE A 52 1.65 -12.42 4.92
N GLU A 53 2.55 -13.38 4.69
CA GLU A 53 2.87 -14.43 5.67
C GLU A 53 3.46 -13.85 6.95
N GLU A 54 4.36 -12.87 6.85
CA GLU A 54 4.96 -12.23 8.03
C GLU A 54 3.93 -11.44 8.85
N VAL A 55 3.04 -10.70 8.17
CA VAL A 55 1.99 -9.91 8.83
C VAL A 55 0.98 -10.84 9.51
N GLU A 56 0.53 -11.88 8.82
CA GLU A 56 -0.41 -12.86 9.37
C GLU A 56 0.17 -13.64 10.54
N ALA A 57 1.45 -14.02 10.47
CA ALA A 57 2.13 -14.68 11.58
C ALA A 57 2.11 -13.81 12.85
N VAL A 58 2.53 -12.54 12.74
CA VAL A 58 2.56 -11.62 13.90
C VAL A 58 1.16 -11.31 14.42
N ALA A 59 0.17 -11.13 13.54
CA ALA A 59 -1.20 -10.79 13.94
C ALA A 59 -1.98 -11.96 14.58
N SER A 60 -1.52 -13.20 14.37
CA SER A 60 -2.17 -14.41 14.90
C SER A 60 -1.49 -14.97 16.15
N GLU A 61 -0.39 -14.37 16.61
CA GLU A 61 0.25 -14.72 17.87
C GLU A 61 -0.71 -14.44 19.05
N LYS A 62 -0.86 -15.43 19.95
CA LYS A 62 -1.61 -15.26 21.18
C LYS A 62 -0.78 -14.37 22.12
N ILE A 63 -1.34 -13.21 22.48
CA ILE A 63 -0.82 -12.31 23.51
C ILE A 63 -0.85 -13.00 24.89
#